data_AF-A0A428SRI6-F1
#
_entry.id   AF-A0A428SRI6-F1
#
_cell.length_a   1.000
_cell.length_b   1.000
_cell.length_c   1.000
_cell.angle_alpha   90.00
_cell.angle_beta   90.00
_cell.angle_gamma   90.00
#
_symmetry.space_group_name_H-M   'P 1'
#
loop_
_entity.id
_entity.type
_entity.pdbx_description
1 polymer ?
#
loop_
_entity_poly.entity_id
_entity_poly.type
_entity_poly.pdbx_seq_one_letter_code
_entity_poly.pdbx_strand_id
1 'polypeptide(L)'
;MASYDTSTAKTAKPTDQNTTLLDTFDPRKIRELYNLKPHPETGRLIDSHPGKRTKPMRVLCLGQSRTGTMAIFTALQRLGYTPYHMSVAIGSPKTSLGLWCEALDAKFNGKGKPWGREEFDKILGDYDAVADVPAICFVEELVAAYPEAKVVVTQRDVDSWLRSMDSTAGRILRWPLWETLGKWDPALAGPFWEHALKVMPANFRTLNDFFSYFSRTSGLHRPL
;
A
#
# COMPACT_ATOMS: atom_id res chain seq x y z
N MET A 1 28.62 -52.31 -8.30
CA MET A 1 28.44 -51.29 -7.24
C MET A 1 28.56 -49.93 -7.91
N ALA A 2 27.45 -49.19 -7.96
CA ALA A 2 27.27 -48.04 -8.84
C ALA A 2 28.00 -46.79 -8.32
N SER A 3 28.73 -46.13 -9.23
CA SER A 3 29.30 -44.79 -9.07
C SER A 3 28.18 -43.75 -9.12
N TYR A 4 28.09 -42.88 -8.11
CA TYR A 4 27.17 -41.75 -8.12
C TYR A 4 27.85 -40.52 -8.73
N ASP A 5 27.20 -39.99 -9.76
CA ASP A 5 27.52 -38.83 -10.56
C ASP A 5 27.27 -37.54 -9.76
N THR A 6 28.32 -36.77 -9.48
CA THR A 6 28.22 -35.42 -8.93
C THR A 6 28.25 -34.41 -10.06
N SER A 7 27.08 -34.18 -10.68
CA SER A 7 26.90 -33.15 -11.69
C SER A 7 25.54 -32.48 -11.52
N THR A 8 25.54 -31.14 -11.53
CA THR A 8 24.40 -30.20 -11.51
C THR A 8 23.81 -29.74 -10.17
N ALA A 9 24.65 -29.15 -9.30
CA ALA A 9 24.17 -28.07 -8.44
C ALA A 9 24.23 -26.75 -9.24
N LYS A 10 23.08 -26.27 -9.74
CA LYS A 10 22.95 -24.89 -10.25
C LYS A 10 23.19 -23.94 -9.08
N THR A 11 24.35 -23.31 -9.06
CA THR A 11 24.71 -22.21 -8.16
C THR A 11 23.65 -21.12 -8.26
N ALA A 12 22.89 -20.92 -7.19
CA ALA A 12 22.08 -19.73 -7.01
C ALA A 12 22.99 -18.50 -7.12
N LYS A 13 22.59 -17.50 -7.92
CA LYS A 13 23.32 -16.23 -8.02
C LYS A 13 23.42 -15.58 -6.63
N PRO A 14 24.54 -14.93 -6.29
CA PRO A 14 24.67 -14.24 -5.03
C PRO A 14 23.63 -13.13 -4.96
N THR A 15 22.88 -13.07 -3.88
CA THR A 15 21.99 -11.95 -3.56
C THR A 15 22.87 -10.72 -3.36
N ASP A 16 22.73 -9.74 -4.24
CA ASP A 16 23.52 -8.52 -4.25
C ASP A 16 23.27 -7.75 -2.94
N GLN A 17 24.27 -7.72 -2.05
CA GLN A 17 24.16 -7.15 -0.70
C GLN A 17 24.07 -5.62 -0.67
N ASN A 18 23.92 -4.98 -1.84
CA ASN A 18 24.00 -3.53 -2.02
C ASN A 18 22.69 -2.89 -2.49
N THR A 19 21.53 -3.51 -2.22
CA THR A 19 20.24 -2.86 -2.48
C THR A 19 20.00 -1.77 -1.42
N THR A 20 20.12 -0.51 -1.82
CA THR A 20 19.88 0.66 -0.96
C THR A 20 18.38 0.98 -0.89
N LEU A 21 17.95 1.78 0.10
CA LEU A 21 16.58 2.31 0.17
C LEU A 21 16.19 3.08 -1.10
N LEU A 22 17.17 3.70 -1.77
CA LEU A 22 16.98 4.43 -3.04
C LEU A 22 16.72 3.49 -4.22
N ASP A 23 17.28 2.28 -4.23
CA ASP A 23 17.04 1.29 -5.29
C ASP A 23 15.61 0.74 -5.27
N THR A 24 14.92 0.86 -4.12
CA THR A 24 13.48 0.57 -4.01
C THR A 24 12.64 1.53 -4.86
N PHE A 25 13.20 2.68 -5.23
CA PHE A 25 12.55 3.71 -6.05
C PHE A 25 13.05 3.72 -7.52
N ASP A 26 13.68 2.65 -8.04
CA ASP A 26 14.22 2.64 -9.42
C ASP A 26 13.16 3.05 -10.47
N PRO A 27 13.27 4.26 -11.06
CA PRO A 27 12.28 4.83 -11.96
C PRO A 27 12.08 4.02 -13.25
N ARG A 28 13.03 3.15 -13.62
CA ARG A 28 13.05 2.50 -14.94
C ARG A 28 11.99 1.41 -15.11
N LYS A 29 11.60 0.68 -14.05
CA LYS A 29 10.44 -0.24 -14.07
C LYS A 29 9.10 0.48 -13.93
N ILE A 30 9.10 1.68 -13.35
CA ILE A 30 7.88 2.43 -13.01
C ILE A 30 7.27 3.09 -14.26
N ARG A 31 8.06 3.26 -15.34
CA ARG A 31 7.69 4.06 -16.51
C ARG A 31 6.52 3.52 -17.36
N GLU A 32 6.25 2.21 -17.34
CA GLU A 32 5.25 1.59 -18.24
C GLU A 32 3.79 1.78 -17.79
N LEU A 33 3.53 2.08 -16.52
CA LEU A 33 2.15 2.13 -16.00
C LEU A 33 1.58 3.55 -15.78
N TYR A 34 2.38 4.60 -15.97
CA TYR A 34 1.93 6.00 -15.76
C TYR A 34 0.76 6.44 -16.66
N ASN A 35 0.52 5.71 -17.76
CA ASN A 35 -0.52 6.00 -18.74
C ASN A 35 -1.67 4.98 -18.73
N LEU A 36 -1.88 4.28 -17.61
CA LEU A 36 -3.00 3.35 -17.49
C LEU A 36 -4.32 4.08 -17.72
N LYS A 37 -5.07 3.67 -18.75
CA LYS A 37 -6.39 4.22 -19.08
C LYS A 37 -7.49 3.29 -18.55
N PRO A 38 -8.67 3.81 -18.18
CA PRO A 38 -9.81 2.98 -17.83
C PRO A 38 -10.14 1.97 -18.93
N HIS A 39 -10.56 0.76 -18.55
CA HIS A 39 -10.94 -0.27 -19.50
C HIS A 39 -12.17 0.20 -20.31
N PRO A 40 -12.20 0.02 -21.64
CA PRO A 40 -13.22 0.61 -22.50
C PRO A 40 -14.65 0.14 -22.18
N GLU A 41 -14.80 -1.10 -21.71
CA GLU A 41 -16.13 -1.67 -21.42
C GLU A 41 -16.58 -1.48 -19.97
N THR A 42 -15.66 -1.63 -19.02
CA THR A 42 -16.01 -1.63 -17.59
C THR A 42 -15.78 -0.28 -16.94
N GLY A 43 -15.02 0.61 -17.59
CA GLY A 43 -14.62 1.90 -17.05
C GLY A 43 -13.70 1.84 -15.84
N ARG A 44 -13.28 0.65 -15.39
CA ARG A 44 -12.38 0.47 -14.24
C ARG A 44 -10.92 0.51 -14.67
N LEU A 45 -10.07 1.18 -13.91
CA LEU A 45 -8.62 1.21 -14.10
C LEU A 45 -8.00 -0.17 -13.83
N ILE A 46 -8.46 -0.88 -12.80
CA ILE A 46 -7.93 -2.20 -12.44
C ILE A 46 -8.11 -3.24 -13.55
N ASP A 47 -9.13 -3.06 -14.40
CA ASP A 47 -9.39 -3.97 -15.52
C ASP A 47 -8.38 -3.84 -16.65
N SER A 48 -7.80 -2.65 -16.82
CA SER A 48 -6.69 -2.41 -17.77
C SER A 48 -5.33 -2.81 -17.20
N HIS A 49 -5.21 -3.09 -15.91
CA HIS A 49 -3.91 -3.38 -15.29
C HIS A 49 -3.40 -4.76 -15.71
N PRO A 50 -2.19 -4.88 -16.30
CA PRO A 50 -1.69 -6.13 -16.87
C PRO A 50 -1.15 -7.11 -15.83
N GLY A 51 -1.03 -6.66 -14.58
CA GLY A 51 -0.48 -7.45 -13.48
C GLY A 51 -1.27 -8.75 -13.26
N LYS A 52 -0.57 -9.77 -12.76
CA LYS A 52 -1.15 -11.04 -12.33
C LYS A 52 -0.33 -11.55 -11.17
N ARG A 53 -0.90 -12.45 -10.36
CA ARG A 53 -0.13 -13.05 -9.27
C ARG A 53 1.00 -13.92 -9.79
N THR A 54 2.24 -13.58 -9.41
CA THR A 54 3.46 -14.34 -9.72
C THR A 54 4.05 -15.00 -8.48
N LYS A 55 3.70 -14.52 -7.29
CA LYS A 55 4.07 -15.12 -5.99
C LYS A 55 2.82 -15.42 -5.16
N PRO A 56 2.75 -16.57 -4.46
CA PRO A 56 1.63 -16.82 -3.55
C PRO A 56 1.62 -15.76 -2.43
N MET A 57 0.44 -15.32 -2.01
CA MET A 57 0.31 -14.50 -0.81
C MET A 57 0.57 -15.38 0.41
N ARG A 58 1.56 -15.03 1.24
CA ARG A 58 2.01 -15.87 2.36
C ARG A 58 1.74 -15.24 3.72
N VAL A 59 1.84 -13.91 3.85
CA VAL A 59 1.69 -13.20 5.13
C VAL A 59 0.86 -11.92 4.98
N LEU A 60 -0.19 -11.80 5.79
CA LEU A 60 -0.99 -10.59 5.92
C LEU A 60 -0.67 -9.92 7.26
N CYS A 61 0.12 -8.84 7.25
CA CYS A 61 0.40 -8.04 8.44
C CYS A 61 -0.65 -6.92 8.58
N LEU A 62 -1.72 -7.22 9.32
CA LEU A 62 -2.95 -6.42 9.40
C LEU A 62 -3.00 -5.51 10.64
N GLY A 63 -1.85 -5.20 11.22
CA GLY A 63 -1.75 -4.17 12.25
C GLY A 63 -1.89 -2.77 11.67
N GLN A 64 -2.42 -1.84 12.46
CA GLN A 64 -2.61 -0.44 12.05
C GLN A 64 -1.29 0.25 11.69
N SER A 65 -1.36 1.30 10.87
CA SER A 65 -0.21 2.18 10.62
C SER A 65 0.42 2.62 11.94
N ARG A 66 1.74 2.75 11.99
CA ARG A 66 2.49 3.19 13.20
C ARG A 66 2.47 2.22 14.39
N THR A 67 2.09 0.95 14.17
CA THR A 67 2.26 -0.17 15.11
C THR A 67 3.55 -0.97 14.86
N GLY A 68 4.53 -0.39 14.16
CA GLY A 68 5.79 -1.07 13.79
C GLY A 68 5.79 -1.68 12.37
N THR A 69 4.85 -1.27 11.51
CA THR A 69 4.71 -1.77 10.13
C THR A 69 6.00 -1.69 9.30
N MET A 70 6.76 -0.59 9.40
CA MET A 70 8.05 -0.46 8.70
C MET A 70 9.10 -1.45 9.23
N ALA A 71 9.11 -1.70 10.55
CA ALA A 71 10.04 -2.69 11.14
C ALA A 71 9.69 -4.10 10.66
N ILE A 72 8.41 -4.44 10.57
CA ILE A 72 7.94 -5.70 9.97
C ILE A 72 8.33 -5.78 8.51
N PHE A 73 8.08 -4.73 7.73
CA PHE A 73 8.43 -4.67 6.32
C PHE A 73 9.91 -5.00 6.10
N THR A 74 10.80 -4.34 6.84
CA THR A 74 12.25 -4.62 6.78
C THR A 74 12.60 -6.01 7.28
N ALA A 75 11.97 -6.50 8.35
CA ALA A 75 12.21 -7.85 8.88
C ALA A 75 11.82 -8.93 7.86
N LEU A 76 10.66 -8.79 7.21
CA LEU A 76 10.19 -9.69 6.17
C LEU A 76 11.14 -9.70 4.97
N GLN A 77 11.63 -8.55 4.53
CA GLN A 77 12.67 -8.48 3.48
C GLN A 77 13.92 -9.28 3.86
N ARG A 78 14.41 -9.11 5.10
CA ARG A 78 15.57 -9.87 5.61
C ARG A 78 15.33 -11.38 5.69
N LEU A 79 14.09 -11.78 5.93
CA LEU A 79 13.68 -13.19 5.94
C LEU A 79 13.41 -13.77 4.54
N GLY A 80 13.68 -13.00 3.47
CA GLY A 80 13.54 -13.45 2.09
C GLY A 80 12.13 -13.30 1.50
N TYR A 81 11.24 -12.57 2.17
CA TYR A 81 9.94 -12.19 1.61
C TYR A 81 10.06 -10.94 0.72
N THR A 82 9.05 -10.72 -0.11
CA THR A 82 8.83 -9.51 -0.90
C THR A 82 7.55 -8.81 -0.39
N PRO A 83 7.64 -8.04 0.71
CA PRO A 83 6.47 -7.39 1.28
C PRO A 83 6.05 -6.14 0.50
N TYR A 84 4.75 -5.85 0.51
CA TYR A 84 4.15 -4.59 0.07
C TYR A 84 3.88 -3.67 1.27
N HIS A 85 4.09 -2.36 1.11
CA HIS A 85 3.92 -1.34 2.16
C HIS A 85 3.59 0.03 1.54
N MET A 86 3.11 1.00 2.32
CA MET A 86 2.84 2.37 1.84
C MET A 86 4.04 2.98 1.10
N SER A 87 5.27 2.68 1.56
CA SER A 87 6.52 3.13 0.91
C SER A 87 6.71 2.56 -0.50
N VAL A 88 6.17 1.38 -0.78
CA VAL A 88 6.13 0.79 -2.12
C VAL A 88 5.04 1.45 -2.96
N ALA A 89 3.86 1.68 -2.37
CA ALA A 89 2.73 2.32 -3.06
C ALA A 89 3.09 3.73 -3.58
N ILE A 90 3.78 4.55 -2.76
CA ILE A 90 4.26 5.88 -3.18
C ILE A 90 5.37 5.83 -4.24
N GLY A 91 5.98 4.67 -4.50
CA GLY A 91 6.94 4.51 -5.59
C GLY A 91 6.30 4.64 -6.97
N SER A 92 4.98 4.41 -7.09
CA SER A 92 4.22 4.63 -8.32
C SER A 92 2.93 5.40 -8.03
N PRO A 93 3.00 6.73 -7.76
CA PRO A 93 1.85 7.48 -7.28
C PRO A 93 0.65 7.48 -8.23
N LYS A 94 0.86 7.75 -9.52
CA LYS A 94 -0.26 7.77 -10.48
C LYS A 94 -0.97 6.41 -10.61
N THR A 95 -0.19 5.34 -10.75
CA THR A 95 -0.76 4.01 -11.01
C THR A 95 -1.19 3.35 -9.72
N SER A 96 -0.26 3.13 -8.78
CA SER A 96 -0.55 2.36 -7.59
C SER A 96 -1.53 3.08 -6.69
N LEU A 97 -1.33 4.37 -6.40
CA LEU A 97 -2.27 5.10 -5.53
C LEU A 97 -3.60 5.35 -6.24
N GLY A 98 -3.60 5.59 -7.56
CA GLY A 98 -4.83 5.71 -8.35
C GLY A 98 -5.69 4.44 -8.32
N LEU A 99 -5.06 3.27 -8.45
CA LEU A 99 -5.75 1.98 -8.31
C LEU A 99 -6.29 1.77 -6.89
N TRP A 100 -5.52 2.11 -5.85
CA TRP A 100 -6.03 2.06 -4.49
C TRP A 100 -7.15 3.07 -4.21
N CYS A 101 -7.13 4.25 -4.83
CA CYS A 101 -8.24 5.19 -4.80
C CYS A 101 -9.52 4.58 -5.38
N GLU A 102 -9.43 3.89 -6.53
CA GLU A 102 -10.55 3.14 -7.11
C GLU A 102 -11.07 2.06 -6.16
N ALA A 103 -10.18 1.29 -5.53
CA ALA A 103 -10.56 0.28 -4.54
C ALA A 103 -11.29 0.88 -3.32
N LEU A 104 -10.77 1.99 -2.80
CA LEU A 104 -11.32 2.70 -1.64
C LEU A 104 -12.70 3.27 -1.97
N ASP A 105 -12.87 3.83 -3.17
CA ASP A 105 -14.15 4.33 -3.66
C ASP A 105 -15.18 3.22 -3.82
N ALA A 106 -14.79 2.06 -4.36
CA ALA A 106 -15.68 0.91 -4.48
C ALA A 106 -16.15 0.40 -3.11
N LYS A 107 -15.23 0.33 -2.13
CA LYS A 107 -15.53 -0.21 -0.79
C LYS A 107 -16.31 0.76 0.09
N PHE A 108 -15.88 2.02 0.18
CA PHE A 108 -16.39 2.95 1.18
C PHE A 108 -17.41 3.95 0.63
N ASN A 109 -17.42 4.18 -0.68
CA ASN A 109 -18.29 5.17 -1.32
C ASN A 109 -19.30 4.56 -2.30
N GLY A 110 -19.34 3.23 -2.43
CA GLY A 110 -20.24 2.53 -3.36
C GLY A 110 -19.99 2.85 -4.83
N LYS A 111 -18.78 3.34 -5.18
CA LYS A 111 -18.42 3.76 -6.53
C LYS A 111 -17.63 2.66 -7.22
N GLY A 112 -18.34 1.79 -7.94
CA GLY A 112 -17.75 0.69 -8.70
C GLY A 112 -17.93 -0.67 -8.02
N LYS A 113 -17.30 -1.70 -8.61
CA LYS A 113 -17.37 -3.09 -8.13
C LYS A 113 -16.40 -3.30 -6.96
N PRO A 114 -16.85 -3.85 -5.82
CA PRO A 114 -15.96 -4.25 -4.72
C PRO A 114 -14.85 -5.18 -5.18
N TRP A 115 -13.64 -4.96 -4.67
CA TRP A 115 -12.47 -5.75 -5.06
C TRP A 115 -12.42 -7.09 -4.33
N GLY A 116 -11.99 -8.13 -5.03
CA GLY A 116 -11.68 -9.45 -4.50
C GLY A 116 -10.30 -9.94 -4.90
N ARG A 117 -10.09 -11.27 -4.83
CA ARG A 117 -8.80 -11.89 -5.16
C ARG A 117 -8.26 -11.49 -6.54
N GLU A 118 -9.12 -11.43 -7.56
CA GLU A 118 -8.71 -11.09 -8.93
C GLU A 118 -8.11 -9.68 -9.01
N GLU A 119 -8.76 -8.69 -8.41
CA GLU A 119 -8.24 -7.32 -8.38
C GLU A 119 -6.97 -7.21 -7.53
N PHE A 120 -6.91 -7.87 -6.37
CA PHE A 120 -5.71 -7.90 -5.53
C PHE A 120 -4.53 -8.61 -6.20
N ASP A 121 -4.76 -9.67 -6.96
CA ASP A 121 -3.72 -10.40 -7.69
C ASP A 121 -3.06 -9.54 -8.77
N LYS A 122 -3.78 -8.55 -9.32
CA LYS A 122 -3.22 -7.62 -10.30
C LYS A 122 -2.22 -6.63 -9.68
N ILE A 123 -2.52 -6.09 -8.50
CA ILE A 123 -1.71 -5.04 -7.86
C ILE A 123 -0.70 -5.58 -6.83
N LEU A 124 -1.04 -6.67 -6.15
CA LEU A 124 -0.19 -7.33 -5.14
C LEU A 124 0.51 -8.58 -5.69
N GLY A 125 0.42 -8.84 -6.99
CA GLY A 125 0.80 -10.11 -7.59
C GLY A 125 2.27 -10.50 -7.43
N ASP A 126 3.16 -9.51 -7.38
CA ASP A 126 4.61 -9.70 -7.22
C ASP A 126 5.08 -9.72 -5.76
N TYR A 127 4.14 -9.56 -4.82
CA TYR A 127 4.37 -9.49 -3.38
C TYR A 127 3.77 -10.72 -2.69
N ASP A 128 4.54 -11.28 -1.76
CA ASP A 128 4.14 -12.45 -0.96
C ASP A 128 3.81 -12.11 0.49
N ALA A 129 3.89 -10.82 0.84
CA ALA A 129 3.39 -10.29 2.10
C ALA A 129 2.84 -8.87 1.94
N VAL A 130 1.95 -8.44 2.82
CA VAL A 130 1.45 -7.06 2.87
C VAL A 130 1.50 -6.49 4.28
N ALA A 131 1.80 -5.21 4.41
CA ALA A 131 1.75 -4.46 5.65
C ALA A 131 1.33 -3.01 5.36
N ASP A 132 0.72 -2.34 6.34
CA ASP A 132 0.36 -0.91 6.27
C ASP A 132 -0.70 -0.54 5.21
N VAL A 133 -1.11 0.72 5.23
CA VAL A 133 -1.99 1.28 4.20
C VAL A 133 -1.30 1.25 2.83
N PRO A 134 -2.08 1.17 1.74
CA PRO A 134 -3.54 1.09 1.68
C PRO A 134 -4.14 -0.32 1.87
N ALA A 135 -3.33 -1.37 1.82
CA ALA A 135 -3.81 -2.75 1.87
C ALA A 135 -4.62 -3.06 3.15
N ILE A 136 -4.18 -2.57 4.32
CA ILE A 136 -4.90 -2.81 5.59
C ILE A 136 -6.30 -2.16 5.66
N CYS A 137 -6.69 -1.30 4.71
CA CYS A 137 -8.08 -0.85 4.62
C CYS A 137 -9.04 -1.96 4.16
N PHE A 138 -8.50 -3.10 3.69
CA PHE A 138 -9.21 -4.23 3.11
C PHE A 138 -9.02 -5.53 3.90
N VAL A 139 -8.97 -5.46 5.24
CA VAL A 139 -8.74 -6.64 6.11
C VAL A 139 -9.66 -7.82 5.78
N GLU A 140 -10.98 -7.58 5.73
CA GLU A 140 -11.98 -8.62 5.49
C GLU A 140 -11.80 -9.25 4.11
N GLU A 141 -11.60 -8.40 3.10
CA GLU A 141 -11.46 -8.83 1.71
C GLU A 141 -10.12 -9.54 1.47
N LEU A 142 -9.03 -9.10 2.09
CA LEU A 142 -7.72 -9.75 1.99
C LEU A 142 -7.72 -11.11 2.68
N VAL A 143 -8.34 -11.24 3.84
CA VAL A 143 -8.46 -12.52 4.54
C VAL A 143 -9.34 -13.49 3.76
N ALA A 144 -10.47 -13.02 3.22
CA ALA A 144 -11.33 -13.83 2.34
C ALA A 144 -10.64 -14.18 1.01
N ALA A 145 -9.87 -13.24 0.47
CA ALA A 145 -9.14 -13.42 -0.77
C ALA A 145 -7.92 -14.30 -0.61
N TYR A 146 -7.31 -14.45 0.57
CA TYR A 146 -6.10 -15.25 0.79
C TYR A 146 -6.17 -16.09 2.08
N PRO A 147 -7.12 -17.04 2.19
CA PRO A 147 -7.29 -17.90 3.37
C PRO A 147 -6.05 -18.76 3.68
N GLU A 148 -5.18 -18.98 2.69
CA GLU A 148 -3.91 -19.70 2.83
C GLU A 148 -2.83 -18.90 3.56
N ALA A 149 -2.94 -17.56 3.60
CA ALA A 149 -1.92 -16.69 4.15
C ALA A 149 -1.98 -16.64 5.68
N LYS A 150 -0.81 -16.54 6.32
CA LYS A 150 -0.73 -16.35 7.77
C LYS A 150 -1.05 -14.90 8.12
N VAL A 151 -1.87 -14.69 9.14
CA VAL A 151 -2.23 -13.35 9.61
C VAL A 151 -1.37 -12.97 10.83
N VAL A 152 -0.79 -11.77 10.78
CA VAL A 152 -0.04 -11.15 11.88
C VAL A 152 -0.70 -9.82 12.19
N VAL A 153 -1.05 -9.57 13.46
CA VAL A 153 -1.64 -8.29 13.89
C VAL A 153 -0.71 -7.66 14.92
N THR A 154 -0.04 -6.57 14.53
CA THR A 154 0.73 -5.77 15.47
C THR A 154 -0.16 -4.81 16.23
N GLN A 155 0.21 -4.64 17.50
CA GLN A 155 -0.52 -3.82 18.46
C GLN A 155 0.45 -2.86 19.13
N ARG A 156 -0.10 -1.75 19.60
CA ARG A 156 0.60 -0.72 20.35
C ARG A 156 -0.38 -0.12 21.33
N ASP A 157 0.11 0.31 22.49
CA ASP A 157 -0.65 1.15 23.41
C ASP A 157 -1.30 2.32 22.67
N VAL A 158 -2.59 2.57 22.94
CA VAL A 158 -3.42 3.50 22.16
C VAL A 158 -2.90 4.93 22.26
N ASP A 159 -2.52 5.38 23.45
CA ASP A 159 -2.03 6.75 23.65
C ASP A 159 -0.67 6.98 22.98
N SER A 160 0.24 6.00 23.11
CA SER A 160 1.52 5.98 22.41
C SER A 160 1.33 5.96 20.89
N TRP A 161 0.36 5.19 20.42
CA TRP A 161 0.01 5.10 19.01
C TRP A 161 -0.54 6.43 18.47
N LEU A 162 -1.47 7.08 19.16
CA LEU A 162 -2.03 8.38 18.79
C LEU A 162 -0.94 9.44 18.65
N ARG A 163 -0.04 9.56 19.64
CA ARG A 163 1.11 10.48 19.57
C ARG A 163 2.03 10.17 18.38
N SER A 164 2.24 8.89 18.07
CA SER A 164 3.08 8.47 16.95
C SER A 164 2.44 8.72 15.59
N MET A 165 1.13 8.52 15.48
CA MET A 165 0.32 8.87 14.32
C MET A 165 0.37 10.38 14.06
N ASP A 166 0.15 11.19 15.10
CA ASP A 166 0.13 12.63 15.01
C ASP A 166 1.48 13.23 14.57
N SER A 167 2.56 12.82 15.24
CA SER A 167 3.92 13.29 14.93
C SER A 167 4.44 12.87 13.55
N THR A 168 3.79 11.89 12.91
CA THR A 168 4.18 11.39 11.57
C THR A 168 3.14 11.74 10.51
N ALA A 169 2.09 10.93 10.35
CA ALA A 169 1.09 11.11 9.31
C ALA A 169 0.31 12.40 9.53
N GLY A 170 -0.06 12.71 10.78
CA GLY A 170 -0.73 13.96 11.12
C GLY A 170 0.06 15.19 10.67
N ARG A 171 1.35 15.26 11.01
CA ARG A 171 2.24 16.37 10.61
C ARG A 171 2.33 16.53 9.09
N ILE A 172 2.44 15.42 8.35
CA ILE A 172 2.48 15.45 6.88
C ILE A 172 1.16 15.99 6.35
N LEU A 173 0.04 15.40 6.77
CA LEU A 173 -1.29 15.69 6.21
C LEU A 173 -1.83 17.08 6.57
N ARG A 174 -1.36 17.68 7.66
CA ARG A 174 -1.71 19.06 8.06
C ARG A 174 -0.97 20.14 7.29
N TRP A 175 -0.07 19.79 6.36
CA TRP A 175 0.65 20.80 5.61
C TRP A 175 -0.32 21.59 4.69
N PRO A 176 -0.47 22.91 4.86
CA PRO A 176 -1.57 23.66 4.24
C PRO A 176 -1.44 23.79 2.72
N LEU A 177 -0.26 23.51 2.17
CA LEU A 177 0.00 23.65 0.74
C LEU A 177 -0.37 22.42 -0.07
N TRP A 178 -0.90 21.35 0.51
CA TRP A 178 -1.29 20.17 -0.27
C TRP A 178 -2.33 20.47 -1.36
N GLU A 179 -3.33 21.31 -1.08
CA GLU A 179 -4.34 21.66 -2.09
C GLU A 179 -3.71 22.42 -3.28
N THR A 180 -2.72 23.26 -3.01
CA THR A 180 -2.00 23.99 -4.06
C THR A 180 -1.01 23.06 -4.77
N LEU A 181 -0.14 22.37 -4.03
CA LEU A 181 0.89 21.51 -4.61
C LEU A 181 0.28 20.38 -5.44
N GLY A 182 -0.82 19.78 -4.98
CA GLY A 182 -1.49 18.72 -5.72
C GLY A 182 -2.03 19.16 -7.08
N LYS A 183 -2.41 20.44 -7.25
CA LYS A 183 -2.83 21.01 -8.54
C LYS A 183 -1.64 21.29 -9.46
N TRP A 184 -0.49 21.65 -8.90
CA TRP A 184 0.72 22.02 -9.64
C TRP A 184 1.55 20.80 -10.05
N ASP A 185 1.53 19.74 -9.24
CA ASP A 185 2.21 18.49 -9.49
C ASP A 185 1.20 17.33 -9.60
N PRO A 186 0.63 17.14 -10.80
CA PRO A 186 -0.25 16.01 -11.06
C PRO A 186 0.50 14.67 -11.14
N ALA A 187 1.83 14.65 -11.02
CA ALA A 187 2.65 13.46 -11.14
C ALA A 187 2.85 12.73 -9.80
N LEU A 188 3.13 13.48 -8.73
CA LEU A 188 3.42 12.91 -7.42
C LEU A 188 2.47 13.46 -6.35
N ALA A 189 2.47 14.76 -6.13
CA ALA A 189 1.72 15.38 -5.04
C ALA A 189 0.21 15.25 -5.19
N GLY A 190 -0.32 15.41 -6.41
CA GLY A 190 -1.75 15.27 -6.70
C GLY A 190 -2.28 13.87 -6.35
N PRO A 191 -1.73 12.80 -6.95
CA PRO A 191 -2.13 11.43 -6.64
C PRO A 191 -1.94 11.06 -5.16
N PHE A 192 -0.83 11.50 -4.55
CA PHE A 192 -0.61 11.28 -3.11
C PHE A 192 -1.69 11.94 -2.25
N TRP A 193 -2.02 13.20 -2.55
CA TRP A 193 -3.00 13.95 -1.77
C TRP A 193 -4.42 13.42 -1.95
N GLU A 194 -4.81 13.07 -3.18
CA GLU A 194 -6.10 12.42 -3.45
C GLU A 194 -6.24 11.11 -2.68
N HIS A 195 -5.21 10.27 -2.72
CA HIS A 195 -5.17 9.03 -1.97
C HIS A 195 -5.25 9.27 -0.46
N ALA A 196 -4.50 10.26 0.06
CA ALA A 196 -4.54 10.62 1.47
C ALA A 196 -5.95 11.00 1.95
N LEU A 197 -6.69 11.78 1.14
CA LEU A 197 -8.06 12.18 1.43
C LEU A 197 -9.04 11.00 1.49
N LYS A 198 -8.79 9.92 0.74
CA LYS A 198 -9.62 8.70 0.73
C LYS A 198 -9.21 7.69 1.81
N VAL A 199 -7.91 7.45 1.96
CA VAL A 199 -7.38 6.40 2.84
C VAL A 199 -7.54 6.76 4.32
N MET A 200 -7.48 8.05 4.68
CA MET A 200 -7.54 8.46 6.08
C MET A 200 -8.93 8.19 6.69
N PRO A 201 -10.05 8.63 6.11
CA PRO A 201 -11.37 8.25 6.60
C PRO A 201 -11.59 6.73 6.61
N ALA A 202 -11.16 6.04 5.53
CA ALA A 202 -11.31 4.60 5.37
C ALA A 202 -10.56 3.78 6.43
N ASN A 203 -9.32 4.15 6.71
CA ASN A 203 -8.46 3.45 7.67
C ASN A 203 -8.89 3.68 9.12
N PHE A 204 -9.54 4.81 9.39
CA PHE A 204 -9.87 5.20 10.75
C PHE A 204 -11.34 5.11 11.15
N ARG A 205 -12.28 4.84 10.21
CA ARG A 205 -13.75 4.60 10.32
C ARG A 205 -14.52 5.42 11.37
N THR A 206 -14.11 5.39 12.63
CA THR A 206 -14.68 6.03 13.82
C THR A 206 -13.86 7.21 14.38
N LEU A 207 -12.59 7.40 13.99
CA LEU A 207 -11.84 8.62 14.35
C LEU A 207 -12.20 9.78 13.39
N ASN A 208 -13.49 10.12 13.30
CA ASN A 208 -13.86 11.50 12.95
C ASN A 208 -13.15 12.49 13.88
N ASP A 209 -12.80 12.05 15.09
CA ASP A 209 -11.93 12.76 16.01
C ASP A 209 -10.48 12.94 15.55
N PHE A 210 -9.96 12.23 14.55
CA PHE A 210 -8.63 12.58 14.04
C PHE A 210 -8.69 13.97 13.38
N PHE A 211 -9.59 14.18 12.41
CA PHE A 211 -9.81 15.50 11.82
C PHE A 211 -10.48 16.49 12.78
N SER A 212 -11.38 16.06 13.69
CA SER A 212 -12.04 16.94 14.68
C SER A 212 -11.07 17.44 15.76
N TYR A 213 -10.16 16.60 16.25
CA TYR A 213 -9.06 16.98 17.14
C TYR A 213 -8.08 17.92 16.43
N PHE A 214 -7.83 17.72 15.13
CA PHE A 214 -6.95 18.61 14.35
C PHE A 214 -7.58 19.94 13.99
N SER A 215 -8.87 19.99 13.67
CA SER A 215 -9.57 21.26 13.43
C SER A 215 -9.71 22.08 14.71
N ARG A 216 -9.92 21.44 15.87
CA ARG A 216 -9.94 22.13 17.18
C ARG A 216 -8.58 22.74 17.58
N THR A 217 -7.47 22.17 17.14
CA THR A 217 -6.11 22.64 17.49
C THR A 217 -5.49 23.56 16.43
N SER A 218 -6.05 23.63 15.22
CA SER A 218 -5.54 24.46 14.11
C SER A 218 -6.46 25.62 13.68
N GLY A 219 -7.65 25.76 14.27
CA GLY A 219 -8.53 26.92 14.07
C GLY A 219 -9.17 27.04 12.68
N LEU A 220 -9.00 26.06 11.78
CA LEU A 220 -9.69 26.03 10.49
C LEU A 220 -10.94 25.16 10.56
N HIS A 221 -12.10 25.81 10.69
CA HIS A 221 -13.40 25.25 10.34
C HIS A 221 -13.60 25.30 8.82
N ARG A 222 -13.96 24.17 8.20
CA ARG A 222 -14.72 24.17 6.93
C ARG A 222 -16.16 23.75 7.25
N PRO A 223 -17.19 24.46 6.74
CA PRO A 223 -18.57 24.03 6.85
C PRO A 223 -18.85 22.87 5.89
N LEU A 224 -19.86 22.08 6.26
CA LEU A 224 -20.36 20.87 5.61
C LEU A 224 -20.62 21.03 4.11
#